data_AF-A0A1F6PL92-F1
#
_entry.id   AF-A0A1F6PL92-F1
#
_cell.length_a   1.000
_cell.length_b   1.000
_cell.length_c   1.000
_cell.angle_alpha   90.00
_cell.angle_beta   90.00
_cell.angle_gamma   90.00
#
_symmetry.space_group_name_H-M   'P 1'
#
loop_
_entity.id
_entity.type
_entity.pdbx_description
1 polymer ?
#
loop_
_entity_poly.entity_id
_entity_poly.type
_entity_poly.pdbx_seq_one_letter_code
_entity_poly.pdbx_strand_id
1 'polypeptide(L)'
;MDTIKSKVFNYLTGSQKSDLCHYISKFVKNYYDKETDEILALFIEEEKYYLEVDASRHPWIVDYLDDKRFYKDLTLYINENKRKYRYKESQKEFVEKQKEFLKEQRKVARDRKMSGQSPTSKQKAYYKALCKRYNIDINSIDLEKASKLDLRNAIDALLSEQHTSDKQNILSRLNQIIESREEQY
;
A
#
# COMPACT_ATOMS: atom_id res chain seq x y z
N MET A 1 0.26 18.24 -26.78
CA MET A 1 -0.61 17.04 -26.70
C MET A 1 -1.90 17.46 -26.05
N ASP A 2 -2.98 17.57 -26.81
CA ASP A 2 -4.28 17.92 -26.24
C ASP A 2 -4.78 16.77 -25.37
N THR A 3 -4.87 17.03 -24.06
CA THR A 3 -5.53 16.10 -23.13
C THR A 3 -7.00 15.98 -23.49
N ILE A 4 -7.61 14.80 -23.40
CA ILE A 4 -9.06 14.63 -23.68
C ILE A 4 -9.93 15.66 -22.93
N LYS A 5 -9.47 16.10 -21.76
CA LYS A 5 -10.13 17.11 -20.92
C LYS A 5 -10.34 18.44 -21.63
N SER A 6 -9.51 18.83 -22.61
CA SER A 6 -9.75 20.07 -23.38
C SER A 6 -10.87 19.92 -24.42
N LYS A 7 -11.30 18.68 -24.72
CA LYS A 7 -12.26 18.36 -25.78
C LYS A 7 -13.67 18.03 -25.29
N VAL A 8 -13.84 17.76 -23.99
CA VAL A 8 -15.12 17.33 -23.39
C VAL A 8 -15.66 18.37 -22.41
N PHE A 9 -16.99 18.43 -22.28
CA PHE A 9 -17.71 19.24 -21.30
C PHE A 9 -17.42 20.74 -21.39
N ASN A 10 -17.19 21.26 -22.60
CA ASN A 10 -16.80 22.66 -22.81
C ASN A 10 -17.93 23.67 -22.59
N TYR A 11 -19.16 23.20 -22.38
CA TYR A 11 -20.33 24.00 -21.99
C TYR A 11 -20.51 24.10 -20.47
N LEU A 12 -19.71 23.39 -19.67
CA LEU A 12 -19.71 23.51 -18.21
C LEU A 12 -18.75 24.61 -17.76
N THR A 13 -18.99 25.15 -16.58
CA THR A 13 -18.01 26.02 -15.91
C THR A 13 -16.73 25.24 -15.59
N GLY A 14 -15.60 25.95 -15.43
CA GLY A 14 -14.31 25.31 -15.13
C GLY A 14 -14.34 24.45 -13.85
N SER A 15 -15.08 24.88 -12.83
CA SER A 15 -15.25 24.13 -11.57
C SER A 15 -16.09 22.87 -11.77
N GLN A 16 -17.28 22.99 -12.37
CA GLN A 16 -18.17 21.85 -12.67
C GLN A 16 -17.44 20.80 -13.51
N LYS A 17 -16.74 21.24 -14.55
CA LYS A 17 -15.96 20.37 -15.42
C LYS A 17 -14.86 19.62 -14.67
N SER A 18 -14.09 20.33 -13.84
CA SER A 18 -12.99 19.73 -13.08
C SER A 18 -13.51 18.67 -12.11
N ASP A 19 -14.57 18.99 -11.38
CA ASP A 19 -15.19 18.10 -10.40
C ASP A 19 -15.80 16.86 -11.06
N LEU A 20 -16.62 17.04 -12.10
CA LEU A 20 -17.21 15.95 -12.87
C LEU A 20 -16.15 15.05 -13.50
N CYS A 21 -15.10 15.63 -14.09
CA CYS A 21 -14.01 14.84 -14.65
C CYS A 21 -13.28 14.01 -13.58
N HIS A 22 -13.11 14.52 -12.37
CA HIS A 22 -12.51 13.77 -11.26
C HIS A 22 -13.43 12.65 -10.79
N TYR A 23 -14.72 12.94 -10.69
CA TYR A 23 -15.75 11.98 -10.31
C TYR A 23 -15.85 10.83 -11.33
N ILE A 24 -15.99 11.13 -12.62
CA ILE A 24 -16.03 10.10 -13.69
C ILE A 24 -14.75 9.26 -13.67
N SER A 25 -13.57 9.87 -13.48
CA SER A 25 -12.33 9.10 -13.39
C SER A 25 -12.36 8.08 -12.24
N LYS A 26 -12.86 8.47 -11.06
CA LYS A 26 -13.03 7.55 -9.93
C LYS A 26 -14.08 6.49 -10.20
N PHE A 27 -15.20 6.87 -10.82
CA PHE A 27 -16.27 5.95 -11.18
C PHE A 27 -15.77 4.86 -12.14
N VAL A 28 -15.12 5.26 -13.24
CA VAL A 28 -14.57 4.33 -14.24
C VAL A 28 -13.54 3.39 -13.62
N LYS A 29 -12.76 3.82 -12.60
CA LYS A 29 -11.81 2.95 -11.90
C LYS A 29 -12.47 1.70 -11.31
N ASN A 30 -13.73 1.77 -10.90
CA ASN A 30 -14.42 0.63 -10.30
C ASN A 30 -15.01 -0.33 -11.34
N TYR A 31 -15.12 0.12 -12.60
CA TYR A 31 -15.83 -0.59 -13.67
C TYR A 31 -15.04 -0.68 -14.98
N TYR A 32 -13.73 -0.40 -15.00
CA TYR A 32 -12.96 -0.26 -16.26
C TYR A 32 -12.88 -1.54 -17.11
N ASP A 33 -13.19 -2.70 -16.51
CA ASP A 33 -13.29 -3.99 -17.18
C ASP A 33 -14.61 -4.19 -17.93
N LYS A 34 -15.65 -3.42 -17.60
CA LYS A 34 -16.96 -3.43 -18.28
C LYS A 34 -16.90 -2.74 -19.63
N GLU A 35 -17.86 -3.05 -20.49
CA GLU A 35 -18.03 -2.33 -21.75
C GLU A 35 -18.40 -0.87 -21.55
N THR A 36 -17.99 -0.01 -22.48
CA THR A 36 -18.14 1.44 -22.30
C THR A 36 -19.60 1.86 -22.15
N ASP A 37 -20.50 1.22 -22.90
CA ASP A 37 -21.94 1.48 -22.83
C ASP A 37 -22.55 1.01 -21.50
N GLU A 38 -22.01 -0.07 -20.90
CA GLU A 38 -22.43 -0.51 -19.56
C GLU A 38 -22.02 0.50 -18.48
N ILE A 39 -20.78 1.00 -18.54
CA ILE A 39 -20.29 2.03 -17.59
C ILE A 39 -21.12 3.32 -17.75
N LEU A 40 -21.42 3.70 -18.99
CA LEU A 40 -22.26 4.85 -19.29
C LEU A 40 -23.66 4.70 -18.69
N ALA A 41 -24.31 3.54 -18.90
CA ALA A 41 -25.62 3.25 -18.34
C ALA A 41 -25.61 3.30 -16.80
N LEU A 42 -24.63 2.64 -16.17
CA LEU A 42 -24.48 2.64 -14.71
C LEU A 42 -24.27 4.05 -14.15
N PHE A 43 -23.44 4.86 -14.81
CA PHE A 43 -23.20 6.25 -14.39
C PHE A 43 -24.49 7.07 -14.42
N ILE A 44 -25.26 6.97 -15.51
CA ILE A 44 -26.51 7.72 -15.66
C ILE A 44 -27.56 7.25 -14.67
N GLU A 45 -27.66 5.93 -14.43
CA GLU A 45 -28.58 5.35 -13.46
C GLU A 45 -28.27 5.84 -12.03
N GLU A 46 -27.00 5.79 -11.61
CA GLU A 46 -26.59 6.31 -10.29
C GLU A 46 -26.89 7.81 -10.16
N GLU A 47 -26.53 8.62 -11.16
CA GLU A 47 -26.79 10.07 -11.08
C GLU A 47 -28.28 10.38 -11.03
N LYS A 48 -29.12 9.65 -11.78
CA LYS A 48 -30.59 9.79 -11.71
C LYS A 48 -31.11 9.44 -10.33
N TYR A 49 -30.68 8.31 -9.76
CA TYR A 49 -31.05 7.90 -8.41
C TYR A 49 -30.66 8.97 -7.37
N TYR A 50 -29.42 9.46 -7.40
CA TYR A 50 -28.97 10.47 -6.44
C TYR A 50 -29.67 11.82 -6.60
N LEU A 51 -30.10 12.18 -7.82
CA LEU A 51 -30.94 13.35 -8.04
C LEU A 51 -32.35 13.16 -7.46
N GLU A 52 -32.95 11.98 -7.62
CA GLU A 52 -34.29 11.68 -7.09
C GLU A 52 -34.37 11.77 -5.57
N VAL A 53 -33.30 11.36 -4.87
CA VAL A 53 -33.22 11.40 -3.40
C VAL A 53 -32.57 12.70 -2.86
N ASP A 54 -32.38 13.71 -3.70
CA ASP A 54 -31.74 15.00 -3.37
C ASP A 54 -30.36 14.86 -2.67
N ALA A 55 -29.57 13.87 -3.10
CA ALA A 55 -28.25 13.56 -2.57
C ALA A 55 -27.14 13.60 -3.64
N SER A 56 -27.44 14.14 -4.83
CA SER A 56 -26.46 14.23 -5.92
C SER A 56 -25.32 15.18 -5.56
N ARG A 57 -24.11 14.76 -5.88
CA ARG A 57 -22.90 15.60 -5.80
C ARG A 57 -22.89 16.68 -6.89
N HIS A 58 -23.65 16.46 -7.96
CA HIS A 58 -23.75 17.36 -9.09
C HIS A 58 -25.22 17.67 -9.38
N PRO A 59 -25.96 18.40 -8.51
CA PRO A 59 -27.38 18.69 -8.76
C PRO A 59 -27.63 19.35 -10.12
N TRP A 60 -26.68 20.18 -10.56
CA TRP A 60 -26.67 20.85 -11.86
C TRP A 60 -26.58 19.91 -13.07
N ILE A 61 -26.28 18.62 -12.89
CA ILE A 61 -26.14 17.67 -13.98
C ILE A 61 -27.48 17.34 -14.64
N VAL A 62 -28.60 17.55 -13.92
CA VAL A 62 -29.96 17.28 -14.40
C VAL A 62 -30.26 17.96 -15.73
N ASP A 63 -29.73 19.17 -15.93
CA ASP A 63 -29.90 19.96 -17.16
C ASP A 63 -29.24 19.32 -18.39
N TYR A 64 -28.35 18.35 -18.19
CA TYR A 64 -27.52 17.73 -19.22
C TYR A 64 -27.76 16.22 -19.38
N LEU A 65 -28.48 15.57 -18.46
CA LEU A 65 -28.64 14.11 -18.48
C LEU A 65 -29.36 13.59 -19.72
N ASP A 66 -30.16 14.42 -20.40
CA ASP A 66 -30.82 14.07 -21.68
C ASP A 66 -30.13 14.73 -22.90
N ASP A 67 -29.02 15.46 -22.71
CA ASP A 67 -28.29 16.12 -23.80
C ASP A 67 -27.38 15.14 -24.54
N LYS A 68 -27.62 14.95 -25.85
CA LYS A 68 -26.79 14.12 -26.73
C LYS A 68 -25.30 14.51 -26.72
N ARG A 69 -24.99 15.81 -26.53
CA ARG A 69 -23.61 16.30 -26.40
C ARG A 69 -22.96 15.81 -25.12
N PHE A 70 -23.72 15.78 -24.02
CA PHE A 70 -23.26 15.23 -22.74
C PHE A 70 -22.93 13.75 -22.85
N TYR A 71 -23.83 12.96 -23.44
CA TYR A 71 -23.57 11.54 -23.73
C TYR A 71 -22.30 11.34 -24.55
N LYS A 72 -22.12 12.10 -25.63
CA LYS A 72 -20.93 12.00 -26.49
C LYS A 72 -19.64 12.29 -25.70
N ASP A 73 -19.64 13.37 -24.92
CA ASP A 73 -18.48 13.79 -24.12
C ASP A 73 -18.16 12.78 -23.01
N LEU A 74 -19.21 12.24 -22.36
CA LEU A 74 -19.09 11.23 -21.33
C LEU A 74 -18.52 9.92 -21.90
N THR A 75 -19.02 9.43 -23.03
CA THR A 75 -18.48 8.24 -23.72
C THR A 75 -17.01 8.43 -24.09
N LEU A 76 -16.64 9.59 -24.65
CA LEU A 76 -15.24 9.89 -24.98
C LEU A 76 -14.35 9.89 -23.73
N TYR A 77 -14.82 10.49 -22.65
CA TYR A 77 -14.06 10.59 -21.42
C TYR A 77 -13.94 9.24 -20.70
N ILE A 78 -14.99 8.41 -20.69
CA ILE A 78 -14.96 7.04 -20.16
C ILE A 78 -13.92 6.20 -20.91
N ASN A 79 -13.93 6.22 -22.24
CA ASN A 79 -12.97 5.48 -23.06
C ASN A 79 -11.52 5.85 -22.75
N GLU A 80 -11.23 7.14 -22.62
CA GLU A 80 -9.88 7.59 -22.26
C GLU A 80 -9.48 7.14 -20.84
N ASN A 81 -10.40 7.16 -19.88
CA ASN A 81 -10.13 6.65 -18.53
C ASN A 81 -9.87 5.13 -18.54
N LYS A 82 -10.67 4.35 -19.28
CA LYS A 82 -10.42 2.91 -19.47
C LYS A 82 -9.03 2.65 -20.03
N ARG A 83 -8.65 3.37 -21.09
CA ARG A 83 -7.32 3.27 -21.71
C ARG A 83 -6.21 3.53 -20.69
N LYS A 84 -6.34 4.57 -19.86
CA LYS A 84 -5.39 4.90 -18.80
C LYS A 84 -5.30 3.81 -17.73
N TYR A 85 -6.42 3.25 -17.29
CA TYR A 85 -6.43 2.17 -16.29
C TYR A 85 -5.82 0.89 -16.83
N ARG A 86 -6.16 0.48 -18.05
CA ARG A 86 -5.55 -0.69 -18.71
C ARG A 86 -4.03 -0.53 -18.87
N TYR A 87 -3.58 0.66 -19.29
CA TYR A 87 -2.15 0.96 -19.40
C TYR A 87 -1.44 0.96 -18.04
N LYS A 88 -2.12 1.37 -16.97
CA LYS A 88 -1.58 1.33 -15.62
C LYS A 88 -1.49 -0.10 -15.09
N GLU A 89 -2.49 -0.93 -15.32
CA GLU A 89 -2.48 -2.34 -14.93
C GLU A 89 -1.42 -3.13 -15.70
N SER A 90 -1.23 -2.89 -17.01
CA SER A 90 -0.18 -3.56 -17.78
C SER A 90 1.24 -3.21 -17.31
N GLN A 91 1.42 -2.06 -16.66
CA GLN A 91 2.70 -1.65 -16.08
C GLN A 91 2.88 -2.03 -14.61
N LYS A 92 1.85 -2.61 -13.97
CA LYS A 92 1.85 -2.85 -12.53
C LYS A 92 3.04 -3.71 -12.10
N GLU A 93 3.30 -4.79 -12.82
CA GLU A 93 4.40 -5.71 -12.54
C GLU A 93 5.77 -5.02 -12.68
N PHE A 94 5.96 -4.23 -13.75
CA PHE A 94 7.20 -3.47 -13.95
C PHE A 94 7.44 -2.46 -12.84
N VAL A 95 6.39 -1.71 -12.46
CA VAL A 95 6.44 -0.73 -11.37
C VAL A 95 6.74 -1.39 -10.03
N GLU A 96 6.18 -2.57 -9.78
CA GLU A 96 6.42 -3.35 -8.56
C GLU A 96 7.87 -3.83 -8.49
N LYS A 97 8.39 -4.44 -9.56
CA LYS A 97 9.81 -4.82 -9.69
C LYS A 97 10.75 -3.63 -9.51
N GLN A 98 10.41 -2.48 -10.08
CA GLN A 98 11.21 -1.26 -9.92
C GLN A 98 11.22 -0.76 -8.47
N LYS A 99 10.08 -0.81 -7.77
CA LYS A 99 9.99 -0.44 -6.34
C LYS A 99 10.84 -1.37 -5.48
N GLU A 100 10.79 -2.67 -5.72
CA GLU A 100 11.59 -3.67 -4.99
C GLU A 100 13.09 -3.45 -5.21
N PHE A 101 13.49 -3.25 -6.46
CA PHE A 101 14.88 -2.95 -6.80
C PHE A 101 15.39 -1.68 -6.09
N LEU A 102 14.60 -0.60 -6.08
CA LEU A 102 14.95 0.63 -5.37
C LEU A 102 15.01 0.43 -3.85
N LYS A 103 14.14 -0.42 -3.29
CA LYS A 103 14.16 -0.76 -1.86
C LYS A 103 15.45 -1.50 -1.50
N GLU A 104 15.88 -2.45 -2.34
CA GLU A 104 17.10 -3.21 -2.10
C GLU A 104 18.35 -2.33 -2.25
N GLN A 105 18.39 -1.47 -3.26
CA GLN A 105 19.49 -0.50 -3.38
C GLN A 105 19.61 0.43 -2.16
N ARG A 106 18.48 0.91 -1.63
CA ARG A 106 18.48 1.73 -0.39
C ARG A 106 18.99 0.94 0.81
N LYS A 107 18.69 -0.35 0.89
CA LYS A 107 19.19 -1.25 1.95
C LYS A 107 20.70 -1.42 1.81
N VAL A 108 21.18 -1.79 0.63
CA VAL A 108 22.63 -1.94 0.33
C VAL A 108 23.40 -0.65 0.63
N ALA A 109 22.90 0.51 0.20
CA ALA A 109 23.55 1.79 0.47
C ALA A 109 23.61 2.11 1.96
N ARG A 110 22.55 1.79 2.72
CA ARG A 110 22.51 1.94 4.18
C ARG A 110 23.52 1.02 4.85
N ASP A 111 23.56 -0.25 4.44
CA ASP A 111 24.42 -1.26 5.03
C ASP A 111 25.89 -0.96 4.75
N ARG A 112 26.23 -0.54 3.53
CA ARG A 112 27.57 -0.03 3.17
C ARG A 112 27.98 1.19 4.01
N LYS A 113 27.05 2.08 4.32
CA LYS A 113 27.32 3.22 5.22
C LYS A 113 27.60 2.76 6.64
N MET A 114 26.87 1.76 7.14
CA MET A 114 27.01 1.26 8.51
C MET A 114 28.23 0.35 8.69
N SER A 115 28.67 -0.36 7.65
CA SER A 115 29.87 -1.20 7.71
C SER A 115 31.16 -0.37 7.90
N GLY A 116 31.17 0.88 7.42
CA GLY A 116 32.27 1.82 7.62
C GLY A 116 32.21 2.64 8.92
N GLN A 117 31.24 2.40 9.80
CA GLN A 117 31.05 3.17 11.04
C GLN A 117 31.21 2.30 12.27
N SER A 118 31.86 2.81 13.32
CA SER A 118 31.89 2.14 14.62
C SER A 118 30.54 2.27 15.35
N PRO A 119 30.11 1.26 16.14
CA PRO A 119 28.92 1.34 16.97
C PRO A 119 29.00 2.44 18.02
N THR A 120 27.89 3.12 18.25
CA THR A 120 27.78 4.13 19.32
C THR A 120 27.71 3.48 20.70
N SER A 121 28.09 4.22 21.75
CA SER A 121 28.04 3.75 23.14
C SER A 121 26.65 3.26 23.56
N LYS A 122 25.58 3.92 23.09
CA LYS A 122 24.20 3.50 23.35
C LYS A 122 23.88 2.15 22.70
N GLN A 123 24.35 1.91 21.47
CA GLN A 123 24.14 0.63 20.77
C GLN A 123 24.93 -0.50 21.45
N LYS A 124 26.18 -0.26 21.84
CA LYS A 124 26.97 -1.20 22.62
C LYS A 124 26.28 -1.54 23.94
N ALA A 125 25.81 -0.53 24.68
CA ALA A 125 25.09 -0.73 25.95
C ALA A 125 23.80 -1.55 25.78
N TYR A 126 23.04 -1.27 24.71
CA TYR A 126 21.83 -2.03 24.40
C TYR A 126 22.12 -3.50 24.10
N TYR A 127 23.12 -3.79 23.27
CA TYR A 127 23.55 -5.17 23.00
C TYR A 127 23.99 -5.89 24.28
N LYS A 128 24.80 -5.25 25.14
CA LYS A 128 25.21 -5.81 26.44
C LYS A 128 24.01 -6.14 27.34
N ALA A 129 22.98 -5.28 27.33
CA ALA A 129 21.75 -5.52 28.08
C ALA A 129 20.96 -6.72 27.52
N LEU A 130 20.90 -6.89 26.19
CA LEU A 130 20.31 -8.07 25.56
C LEU A 130 21.10 -9.34 25.89
N CYS A 131 22.43 -9.33 25.78
CA CYS A 131 23.29 -10.45 26.18
C CYS A 131 23.02 -10.88 27.63
N LYS A 132 22.94 -9.92 28.56
CA LYS A 132 22.60 -10.21 29.97
C LYS A 132 21.19 -10.79 30.12
N ARG A 133 20.21 -10.26 29.41
CA ARG A 133 18.81 -10.73 29.47
C ARG A 133 18.66 -12.15 28.94
N TYR A 134 19.38 -12.50 27.89
CA TYR A 134 19.29 -13.80 27.22
C TYR A 134 20.40 -14.77 27.65
N ASN A 135 21.22 -14.41 28.63
CA ASN A 135 22.34 -15.21 29.14
C ASN A 135 23.31 -15.65 28.03
N ILE A 136 23.64 -14.71 27.14
CA ILE A 136 24.57 -14.89 26.02
C ILE A 136 25.90 -14.27 26.39
N ASP A 137 27.00 -14.91 25.99
CA ASP A 137 28.34 -14.36 26.21
C ASP A 137 28.48 -13.00 25.52
N ILE A 138 28.77 -11.98 26.33
CA ILE A 138 28.96 -10.59 25.92
C ILE A 138 30.17 -10.42 24.97
N ASN A 139 31.13 -11.36 25.03
CA ASN A 139 32.34 -11.36 24.21
C ASN A 139 32.17 -12.13 22.90
N SER A 140 30.96 -12.66 22.63
CA SER A 140 30.64 -13.29 21.33
C SER A 140 30.85 -12.35 20.14
N ILE A 141 30.91 -11.03 20.39
CA ILE A 141 31.31 -10.01 19.42
C ILE A 141 32.34 -9.08 20.05
N ASP A 142 33.45 -8.87 19.34
CA ASP A 142 34.42 -7.83 19.69
C ASP A 142 33.82 -6.44 19.40
N LEU A 143 33.26 -5.80 20.44
CA LEU A 143 32.58 -4.50 20.32
C LEU A 143 33.51 -3.34 19.92
N GLU A 144 34.83 -3.49 20.04
CA GLU A 144 35.78 -2.44 19.64
C GLU A 144 36.16 -2.54 18.16
N LYS A 145 36.09 -3.75 17.57
CA LYS A 145 36.37 -3.97 16.15
C LYS A 145 35.12 -4.13 15.29
N ALA A 146 33.97 -4.43 15.89
CA ALA A 146 32.71 -4.59 15.17
C ALA A 146 32.29 -3.28 14.49
N SER A 147 31.74 -3.39 13.28
CA SER A 147 31.05 -2.28 12.65
C SER A 147 29.65 -2.10 13.23
N LYS A 148 29.05 -0.94 12.95
CA LYS A 148 27.65 -0.65 13.29
C LYS A 148 26.70 -1.60 12.57
N LEU A 149 27.06 -2.09 11.39
CA LEU A 149 26.30 -3.11 10.66
C LEU A 149 26.38 -4.46 11.39
N ASP A 150 27.56 -4.88 11.82
CA ASP A 150 27.75 -6.16 12.53
C ASP A 150 26.97 -6.18 13.84
N LEU A 151 27.06 -5.10 14.64
CA LEU A 151 26.32 -5.00 15.89
C LEU A 151 24.80 -4.98 15.65
N ARG A 152 24.35 -4.32 14.59
CA ARG A 152 22.93 -4.32 14.21
C ARG A 152 22.47 -5.72 13.82
N ASN A 153 23.21 -6.41 12.95
CA ASN A 153 22.86 -7.76 12.51
C ASN A 153 22.83 -8.74 13.68
N ALA A 154 23.75 -8.59 14.64
CA ALA A 154 23.76 -9.37 15.86
C ALA A 154 22.55 -9.09 16.75
N ILE A 155 22.21 -7.82 16.97
CA ILE A 155 20.98 -7.44 17.70
C ILE A 155 19.75 -7.99 16.98
N ASP A 156 19.67 -7.84 15.67
CA ASP A 156 18.56 -8.34 14.85
C ASP A 156 18.47 -9.87 14.96
N ALA A 157 19.60 -10.60 14.92
CA ALA A 157 19.67 -12.05 15.13
C ALA A 157 19.20 -12.46 16.53
N LEU A 158 19.69 -11.79 17.59
CA LEU A 158 19.26 -12.03 18.96
C LEU A 158 17.76 -11.80 19.15
N LEU A 159 17.18 -10.84 18.43
CA LEU A 159 15.75 -10.56 18.49
C LEU A 159 14.97 -11.54 17.60
N SER A 160 15.48 -11.93 16.43
CA SER A 160 14.80 -12.81 15.48
C SER A 160 14.86 -14.28 15.87
N GLU A 161 16.01 -14.79 16.31
CA GLU A 161 16.18 -16.16 16.81
C GLU A 161 15.35 -16.41 18.08
N GLN A 162 15.04 -15.34 18.82
CA GLN A 162 14.27 -15.40 20.06
C GLN A 162 12.95 -14.62 20.00
N HIS A 163 12.39 -14.37 18.81
CA HIS A 163 10.96 -14.11 18.63
C HIS A 163 10.18 -15.40 18.94
N THR A 164 10.08 -15.60 20.24
CA THR A 164 9.57 -16.69 21.05
C THR A 164 8.04 -16.72 21.05
N SER A 165 7.40 -16.71 19.88
CA SER A 165 6.06 -17.31 19.75
C SER A 165 6.10 -18.79 20.14
N ASP A 166 7.24 -19.45 19.93
CA ASP A 166 7.44 -20.85 20.29
C ASP A 166 7.62 -21.08 21.79
N LYS A 167 8.12 -20.11 22.58
CA LYS A 167 8.29 -20.30 24.04
C LYS A 167 6.95 -20.39 24.77
N GLN A 168 5.98 -19.56 24.40
CA GLN A 168 4.65 -19.58 25.03
C GLN A 168 3.85 -20.82 24.61
N ASN A 169 3.99 -21.29 23.36
CA ASN A 169 3.36 -22.52 22.86
C ASN A 169 4.00 -23.80 23.42
N ILE A 170 5.32 -23.81 23.66
CA ILE A 170 6.01 -24.94 24.27
C ILE A 170 5.65 -25.05 25.75
N LEU A 171 5.56 -23.93 26.48
CA LEU A 171 5.15 -23.92 27.89
C LEU A 171 3.69 -24.35 28.09
N SER A 172 2.78 -23.95 27.20
CA SER A 172 1.38 -24.39 27.28
C SER A 172 1.22 -25.89 27.01
N ARG A 173 1.95 -26.43 26.02
CA ARG A 173 1.96 -27.88 25.75
C ARG A 173 2.57 -28.70 26.88
N LEU A 174 3.65 -28.23 27.51
CA LEU A 174 4.27 -28.94 28.64
C LEU A 174 3.35 -28.98 29.86
N ASN A 175 2.62 -27.91 30.15
CA ASN A 175 1.64 -27.89 31.25
C ASN A 175 0.47 -28.84 30.99
N GLN A 176 -0.06 -28.90 29.76
CA GLN A 176 -1.11 -29.86 29.40
C GLN A 176 -0.66 -31.33 29.57
N ILE A 177 0.61 -31.64 29.26
CA ILE A 177 1.16 -32.99 29.44
C ILE A 177 1.29 -33.34 30.92
N ILE A 178 1.65 -32.38 31.79
CA ILE A 178 1.74 -32.59 33.24
C ILE A 178 0.35 -32.83 33.84
N GLU A 179 -0.63 -32.00 33.50
CA GLU A 179 -2.03 -32.15 33.94
C GLU A 179 -2.60 -33.52 33.52
N SER A 180 -2.36 -33.95 32.27
CA SER A 180 -2.83 -35.26 31.80
C SER A 180 -2.19 -36.48 32.47
N ARG A 181 -1.04 -36.30 33.17
CA ARG A 181 -0.34 -37.36 33.92
C ARG A 181 -0.78 -37.43 35.38
N GLU A 182 -1.25 -36.31 35.93
CA GLU A 182 -1.80 -36.24 37.29
C GLU A 182 -3.22 -36.82 37.36
N GLU A 183 -3.95 -36.89 36.24
CA GLU A 183 -5.29 -37.51 36.15
C GLU A 183 -5.29 -39.04 35.97
N GLN A 184 -4.11 -39.68 35.83
CA GLN A 184 -3.96 -41.14 35.64
C GLN A 184 -3.47 -41.89 36.89
N TYR A 185 -3.33 -41.21 38.03
CA TYR A 185 -3.03 -41.77 39.36
C TYR A 185 -4.14 -41.42 40.36
#